data_AF-A0A4V3IRP0-F1
#
_entry.id   AF-A0A4V3IRP0-F1
#
_cell.length_a   1.000
_cell.length_b   1.000
_cell.length_c   1.000
_cell.angle_alpha   90.00
_cell.angle_beta   90.00
_cell.angle_gamma   90.00
#
_symmetry.space_group_name_H-M   'P 1'
#
loop_
_entity.id
_entity.type
_entity.pdbx_description
1 polymer ?
#
loop_
_entity_poly.entity_id
_entity_poly.type
_entity_poly.pdbx_seq_one_letter_code
_entity_poly.pdbx_strand_id
1 'polypeptide(L)'
;MKFAAVIYNPIKVDLAALREVVDEAEHDHGWSSSLWLSTSTEDAGQERAAEAVQSGASVVIVAGGDGTVRAVAEGLQSGSIPLALLPSGTGNLLARNLGIPLNDVAAAVTIAFTGDVHRIDVGRITVTREDQSESSHVFVVMAGLGLDAKMLANTDDDLKKKAGWLAYVTALATTLRDPHELRFRYSLNGGQQRSLRAHTLIVANCGALPSNIVLLPDAEVDDGQFDIALLRPTGVIGWVQIFFKVIWENGVLRRSRAGRAFMTKEVSALRYVKATQIGIRLARAEQIELDGDGFGSALAFEAQIDPKALSIMFPRS
;
A
#
# COMPACT_ATOMS: atom_id res chain seq x y z
N MET A 1 -26.13 -15.86 -15.79
CA MET A 1 -26.09 -15.94 -14.31
C MET A 1 -24.79 -15.30 -13.85
N LYS A 2 -24.73 -14.72 -12.64
CA LYS A 2 -23.51 -14.12 -12.10
C LYS A 2 -22.61 -15.21 -11.53
N PHE A 3 -21.30 -15.11 -11.75
CA PHE A 3 -20.29 -15.98 -11.15
C PHE A 3 -19.06 -15.14 -10.79
N ALA A 4 -18.28 -15.59 -9.81
CA ALA A 4 -17.02 -14.95 -9.44
C ALA A 4 -15.82 -15.66 -10.08
N ALA A 5 -14.72 -14.93 -10.24
CA ALA A 5 -13.42 -15.54 -10.51
C ALA A 5 -12.57 -15.41 -9.24
N VAL A 6 -12.13 -16.53 -8.68
CA VAL A 6 -11.23 -16.59 -7.53
C VAL A 6 -9.81 -16.72 -8.03
N ILE A 7 -9.03 -15.65 -7.93
CA ILE A 7 -7.59 -15.64 -8.20
C ILE A 7 -6.87 -15.84 -6.87
N TYR A 8 -6.10 -16.90 -6.74
CA TYR A 8 -5.50 -17.27 -5.46
C TYR A 8 -4.01 -17.61 -5.57
N ASN A 9 -3.26 -17.25 -4.53
CA ASN A 9 -1.89 -17.70 -4.36
C ASN A 9 -1.88 -19.07 -3.65
N PRO A 10 -1.48 -20.17 -4.32
CA PRO A 10 -1.60 -21.53 -3.78
C PRO A 10 -0.74 -21.79 -2.54
N ILE A 11 0.25 -20.92 -2.25
CA ILE A 11 1.14 -21.05 -1.09
C ILE A 11 0.54 -20.34 0.13
N LYS A 12 -0.40 -19.41 -0.06
CA LYS A 12 -0.92 -18.53 0.99
C LYS A 12 -2.30 -18.94 1.51
N VAL A 13 -2.96 -19.89 0.87
CA VAL A 13 -4.36 -20.25 1.19
C VAL A 13 -4.52 -21.75 1.35
N ASP A 14 -5.41 -22.15 2.26
CA ASP A 14 -5.98 -23.50 2.26
C ASP A 14 -7.11 -23.53 1.21
N LEU A 15 -6.81 -24.13 0.05
CA LEU A 15 -7.75 -24.13 -1.07
C LEU A 15 -9.02 -24.92 -0.78
N ALA A 16 -8.95 -25.99 0.02
CA ALA A 16 -10.12 -26.81 0.33
C ALA A 16 -11.08 -26.01 1.23
N ALA A 17 -10.57 -25.44 2.32
CA ALA A 17 -11.37 -24.60 3.20
C ALA A 17 -11.92 -23.36 2.48
N LEU A 18 -11.12 -22.74 1.61
CA LEU A 18 -11.57 -21.58 0.84
C LEU A 18 -12.70 -21.95 -0.14
N ARG A 19 -12.62 -23.11 -0.79
CA ARG A 19 -13.70 -23.60 -1.66
C ARG A 19 -15.00 -23.80 -0.90
N GLU A 20 -14.94 -24.44 0.27
CA GLU A 20 -16.14 -24.64 1.09
C GLU A 20 -16.84 -23.31 1.43
N VAL A 21 -16.07 -22.30 1.86
CA VAL A 21 -16.63 -20.98 2.20
C VAL A 21 -17.19 -20.25 0.99
N VAL A 22 -16.53 -20.34 -0.18
CA VAL A 22 -17.02 -19.73 -1.42
C VAL A 22 -18.27 -20.43 -1.93
N ASP A 23 -18.28 -21.76 -1.94
CA ASP A 23 -19.43 -22.57 -2.41
C ASP A 23 -20.67 -22.33 -1.53
N GLU A 24 -20.49 -22.21 -0.21
CA GLU A 24 -21.56 -21.83 0.73
C GLU A 24 -22.10 -20.43 0.42
N ALA A 25 -21.22 -19.44 0.26
CA ALA A 25 -21.62 -18.07 -0.05
C ALA A 25 -22.29 -17.94 -1.43
N GLU A 26 -21.86 -18.72 -2.42
CA GLU A 26 -22.51 -18.79 -3.74
C GLU A 26 -23.94 -19.31 -3.62
N HIS A 27 -24.13 -20.39 -2.86
CA HIS A 27 -25.45 -20.98 -2.62
C HIS A 27 -26.39 -19.98 -1.94
N ASP A 28 -25.94 -19.37 -0.85
CA ASP A 28 -26.73 -18.44 -0.03
C ASP A 28 -27.17 -17.19 -0.80
N HIS A 29 -26.36 -16.76 -1.76
CA HIS A 29 -26.60 -15.51 -2.51
C HIS A 29 -27.04 -15.75 -3.96
N GLY A 30 -27.27 -17.00 -4.36
CA GLY A 30 -27.77 -17.36 -5.70
C GLY A 30 -26.80 -17.10 -6.85
N TRP A 31 -25.49 -17.26 -6.60
CA TRP A 31 -24.45 -17.17 -7.62
C TRP A 31 -24.18 -18.54 -8.24
N SER A 32 -23.67 -18.56 -9.47
CA SER A 32 -23.15 -19.76 -10.12
C SER A 32 -21.72 -20.06 -9.67
N SER A 33 -21.30 -21.32 -9.85
CA SER A 33 -19.97 -21.79 -9.47
C SER A 33 -18.84 -20.91 -10.01
N SER A 34 -17.92 -20.55 -9.12
CA SER A 34 -16.78 -19.70 -9.43
C SER A 34 -15.78 -20.36 -10.38
N LEU A 35 -15.13 -19.52 -11.18
CA LEU A 35 -13.90 -19.85 -11.91
C LEU A 35 -12.72 -19.75 -10.95
N TRP A 36 -11.83 -20.75 -10.91
CA TRP A 36 -10.69 -20.79 -9.99
C TRP A 36 -9.37 -20.71 -10.74
N LEU A 37 -8.59 -19.66 -10.46
CA LEU A 37 -7.38 -19.32 -11.19
C LEU A 37 -6.19 -19.24 -10.21
N SER A 38 -5.25 -20.18 -10.33
CA SER A 38 -4.01 -20.15 -9.53
C SER A 38 -3.02 -19.15 -10.14
N THR A 39 -2.38 -18.36 -9.28
CA THR A 39 -1.16 -17.63 -9.64
C THR A 39 0.04 -18.59 -9.71
N SER A 40 1.15 -18.13 -10.28
CA SER A 40 2.44 -18.83 -10.29
C SER A 40 3.60 -17.87 -10.05
N THR A 41 4.83 -18.36 -10.14
CA THR A 41 6.04 -17.53 -10.10
C THR A 41 6.20 -16.65 -11.35
N GLU A 42 5.61 -17.06 -12.47
CA GLU A 42 5.65 -16.37 -13.76
C GLU A 42 4.49 -15.38 -13.90
N ASP A 43 3.33 -15.67 -13.29
CA ASP A 43 2.15 -14.80 -13.29
C ASP A 43 1.66 -14.58 -11.86
N ALA A 44 1.94 -13.39 -11.33
CA ALA A 44 1.49 -12.98 -9.99
C ALA A 44 -0.01 -12.70 -9.91
N GLY A 45 -0.71 -12.65 -11.06
CA GLY A 45 -2.15 -12.46 -11.15
C GLY A 45 -2.61 -11.57 -12.32
N GLN A 46 -1.70 -10.94 -13.06
CA GLN A 46 -2.05 -10.07 -14.19
C GLN A 46 -2.80 -10.86 -15.28
N GLU A 47 -2.27 -12.01 -15.70
CA GLU A 47 -2.91 -12.78 -16.78
C GLU A 47 -4.19 -13.44 -16.27
N ARG A 48 -4.20 -13.91 -15.01
CA ARG A 48 -5.43 -14.43 -14.37
C ARG A 48 -6.55 -13.39 -14.32
N ALA A 49 -6.21 -12.13 -14.06
CA ALA A 49 -7.19 -11.04 -14.07
C ALA A 49 -7.78 -10.83 -15.47
N ALA A 50 -6.93 -10.85 -16.51
CA ALA A 50 -7.39 -10.77 -17.89
C ALA A 50 -8.28 -11.96 -18.29
N GLU A 51 -7.94 -13.17 -17.85
CA GLU A 51 -8.75 -14.38 -18.06
C GLU A 51 -10.12 -14.28 -17.39
N ALA A 52 -10.18 -13.77 -16.16
CA ALA A 52 -11.44 -13.52 -15.45
C ALA A 52 -12.34 -12.53 -16.20
N VAL A 53 -11.75 -11.46 -16.73
CA VAL A 53 -12.47 -10.46 -17.54
C VAL A 53 -13.01 -11.09 -18.82
N GLN A 54 -12.17 -11.82 -19.57
CA GLN A 54 -12.56 -12.47 -20.82
C GLN A 54 -13.66 -13.52 -20.60
N SER A 55 -13.64 -14.20 -19.44
CA SER A 55 -14.66 -15.17 -19.05
C SER A 55 -16.01 -14.54 -18.68
N GLY A 56 -16.06 -13.21 -18.48
CA GLY A 56 -17.27 -12.49 -18.11
C GLY A 56 -17.62 -12.60 -16.62
N ALA A 57 -16.62 -12.75 -15.75
CA ALA A 57 -16.81 -12.77 -14.30
C ALA A 57 -17.54 -11.49 -13.83
N SER A 58 -18.41 -11.63 -12.83
CA SER A 58 -19.14 -10.48 -12.26
C SER A 58 -18.38 -9.82 -11.11
N VAL A 59 -17.42 -10.52 -10.51
CA VAL A 59 -16.51 -10.04 -9.46
C VAL A 59 -15.23 -10.90 -9.51
N VAL A 60 -14.08 -10.29 -9.21
CA VAL A 60 -12.82 -11.02 -9.01
C VAL A 60 -12.54 -11.05 -7.51
N ILE A 61 -12.43 -12.24 -6.92
CA ILE A 61 -11.97 -12.43 -5.54
C ILE A 61 -10.47 -12.69 -5.59
N VAL A 62 -9.66 -11.82 -4.97
CA VAL A 62 -8.22 -12.01 -4.88
C VAL A 62 -7.83 -12.54 -3.51
N ALA A 63 -7.39 -13.80 -3.46
CA ALA A 63 -6.95 -14.49 -2.26
C ALA A 63 -5.40 -14.51 -2.21
N GLY A 64 -4.81 -13.44 -1.69
CA GLY A 64 -3.37 -13.23 -1.76
C GLY A 64 -2.83 -12.18 -0.79
N GLY A 65 -1.51 -11.98 -0.84
CA GLY A 65 -0.84 -10.85 -0.21
C GLY A 65 -0.78 -9.62 -1.12
N ASP A 66 -0.10 -8.58 -0.66
CA ASP A 66 -0.05 -7.26 -1.32
C ASP A 66 0.42 -7.34 -2.78
N GLY A 67 1.46 -8.13 -3.09
CA GLY A 67 1.92 -8.32 -4.46
C GLY A 67 0.92 -9.00 -5.40
N THR A 68 0.16 -9.97 -4.92
CA THR A 68 -0.92 -10.61 -5.70
C THR A 68 -2.07 -9.62 -5.92
N VAL A 69 -2.42 -8.84 -4.90
CA VAL A 69 -3.45 -7.79 -5.01
C VAL A 69 -3.04 -6.73 -6.04
N ARG A 70 -1.79 -6.25 -5.99
CA ARG A 70 -1.23 -5.30 -6.97
C ARG A 70 -1.28 -5.87 -8.39
N ALA A 71 -0.83 -7.10 -8.58
CA ALA A 71 -0.82 -7.77 -9.88
C ALA A 71 -2.24 -7.94 -10.47
N VAL A 72 -3.21 -8.37 -9.66
CA VAL A 72 -4.59 -8.48 -10.09
C VAL A 72 -5.19 -7.09 -10.38
N ALA A 73 -4.93 -6.09 -9.53
CA ALA A 73 -5.38 -4.72 -9.78
C ALA A 73 -4.81 -4.14 -11.08
N GLU A 74 -3.56 -4.46 -11.41
CA GLU A 74 -2.91 -4.10 -12.67
C GLU A 74 -3.64 -4.71 -13.88
N GLY A 75 -3.91 -6.02 -13.83
CA GLY A 75 -4.64 -6.70 -14.91
C GLY A 75 -6.11 -6.29 -15.03
N LEU A 76 -6.70 -5.71 -13.98
CA LEU A 76 -8.05 -5.15 -13.98
C LEU A 76 -8.11 -3.64 -14.27
N GLN A 77 -6.96 -2.97 -14.45
CA GLN A 77 -6.93 -1.52 -14.68
C GLN A 77 -7.77 -1.16 -15.91
N SER A 78 -8.66 -0.17 -15.76
CA SER A 78 -9.66 0.25 -16.78
C SER A 78 -10.83 -0.72 -17.01
N GLY A 79 -10.90 -1.81 -16.26
CA GLY A 79 -12.01 -2.76 -16.28
C GLY A 79 -13.19 -2.33 -15.40
N SER A 80 -14.38 -2.85 -15.69
CA SER A 80 -15.60 -2.62 -14.92
C SER A 80 -15.85 -3.66 -13.83
N ILE A 81 -15.07 -4.74 -13.78
CA ILE A 81 -15.30 -5.85 -12.84
C ILE A 81 -14.73 -5.44 -11.48
N PRO A 82 -15.54 -5.47 -10.40
CA PRO A 82 -15.06 -5.15 -9.07
C PRO A 82 -14.13 -6.23 -8.53
N LEU A 83 -13.12 -5.80 -7.78
CA LEU A 83 -12.19 -6.64 -7.04
C LEU A 83 -12.65 -6.76 -5.58
N ALA A 84 -12.79 -7.97 -5.09
CA ALA A 84 -13.00 -8.28 -3.68
C ALA A 84 -11.70 -8.80 -3.07
N LEU A 85 -11.30 -8.23 -1.94
CA LEU A 85 -10.07 -8.61 -1.26
C LEU A 85 -10.34 -9.76 -0.29
N LEU A 86 -9.59 -10.85 -0.45
CA LEU A 86 -9.49 -11.92 0.54
C LEU A 86 -8.05 -11.93 1.09
N PRO A 87 -7.79 -11.24 2.21
CA PRO A 87 -6.42 -11.01 2.68
C PRO A 87 -5.77 -12.31 3.18
N SER A 88 -4.62 -12.69 2.60
CA SER A 88 -3.85 -13.88 3.04
C SER A 88 -2.34 -13.60 3.18
N GLY A 89 -1.93 -12.34 3.06
CA GLY A 89 -0.56 -11.87 3.28
C GLY A 89 -0.29 -11.37 4.70
N THR A 90 0.96 -10.96 4.95
CA THR A 90 1.38 -10.39 6.24
C THR A 90 1.00 -8.91 6.37
N GLY A 91 1.16 -8.13 5.29
CA GLY A 91 0.89 -6.69 5.28
C GLY A 91 -0.61 -6.40 5.14
N ASN A 92 -1.20 -6.90 4.04
CA ASN A 92 -2.60 -6.71 3.66
C ASN A 92 -2.97 -5.22 3.67
N LEU A 93 -2.10 -4.40 3.09
CA LEU A 93 -2.12 -2.95 3.18
C LEU A 93 -3.40 -2.35 2.61
N LEU A 94 -3.82 -2.79 1.42
CA LEU A 94 -5.04 -2.25 0.81
C LEU A 94 -6.25 -2.64 1.66
N ALA A 95 -6.40 -3.91 2.02
CA ALA A 95 -7.49 -4.39 2.87
C ALA A 95 -7.56 -3.64 4.20
N ARG A 96 -6.41 -3.37 4.83
CA ARG A 96 -6.30 -2.60 6.07
C ARG A 96 -6.76 -1.16 5.91
N ASN A 97 -6.36 -0.49 4.83
CA ASN A 97 -6.76 0.90 4.55
C ASN A 97 -8.25 1.00 4.22
N LEU A 98 -8.82 -0.03 3.59
CA LEU A 98 -10.24 -0.08 3.21
C LEU A 98 -11.16 -0.64 4.30
N GLY A 99 -10.62 -1.08 5.44
CA GLY A 99 -11.40 -1.67 6.53
C GLY A 99 -11.97 -3.05 6.22
N ILE A 100 -11.40 -3.78 5.25
CA ILE A 100 -11.79 -5.16 4.94
C ILE A 100 -11.33 -6.10 6.07
N PRO A 101 -12.16 -7.06 6.51
CA PRO A 101 -11.78 -8.03 7.54
C PRO A 101 -10.49 -8.78 7.19
N LEU A 102 -9.50 -8.72 8.08
CA LEU A 102 -8.18 -9.34 7.85
C LEU A 102 -8.07 -10.80 8.33
N ASN A 103 -8.90 -11.20 9.30
CA ASN A 103 -8.83 -12.51 9.96
C ASN A 103 -10.19 -13.23 9.95
N ASP A 104 -11.07 -12.86 9.02
CA ASP A 104 -12.40 -13.44 8.88
C ASP A 104 -12.67 -13.70 7.39
N VAL A 105 -12.32 -14.92 6.97
CA VAL A 105 -12.44 -15.37 5.57
C VAL A 105 -13.90 -15.34 5.13
N ALA A 106 -14.83 -15.80 5.99
CA ALA A 106 -16.25 -15.85 5.66
C ALA A 106 -16.83 -14.45 5.46
N ALA A 107 -16.48 -13.49 6.33
CA ALA A 107 -16.90 -12.10 6.16
C ALA A 107 -16.31 -11.47 4.88
N ALA A 108 -15.03 -11.70 4.59
CA ALA A 108 -14.38 -11.21 3.37
C ALA A 108 -15.00 -11.80 2.09
N VAL A 109 -15.31 -13.10 2.09
CA VAL A 109 -16.01 -13.77 0.98
C VAL A 109 -17.44 -13.24 0.83
N THR A 110 -18.17 -13.02 1.94
CA THR A 110 -19.52 -12.45 1.92
C THR A 110 -19.54 -11.06 1.26
N ILE A 111 -18.52 -10.23 1.50
CA ILE A 111 -18.37 -8.92 0.85
C ILE A 111 -18.29 -9.06 -0.68
N ALA A 112 -17.62 -10.10 -1.19
CA ALA A 112 -17.51 -10.31 -2.64
C ALA A 112 -18.87 -10.53 -3.33
N PHE A 113 -19.84 -11.12 -2.63
CA PHE A 113 -21.14 -11.48 -3.19
C PHE A 113 -22.25 -10.48 -2.87
N THR A 114 -22.09 -9.72 -1.77
CA THR A 114 -23.13 -8.82 -1.27
C THR A 114 -22.71 -7.37 -1.21
N GLY A 115 -21.43 -7.06 -1.20
CA GLY A 115 -20.90 -5.72 -0.97
C GLY A 115 -21.34 -4.67 -1.99
N ASP A 116 -21.09 -3.42 -1.65
CA ASP A 116 -21.28 -2.29 -2.55
C ASP A 116 -20.01 -2.01 -3.32
N VAL A 117 -20.14 -1.56 -4.58
CA VAL A 117 -19.00 -1.23 -5.42
C VAL A 117 -18.61 0.23 -5.19
N HIS A 118 -17.40 0.46 -4.71
CA HIS A 118 -16.78 1.78 -4.70
C HIS A 118 -15.59 1.82 -5.65
N ARG A 119 -15.31 2.99 -6.20
CA ARG A 119 -14.15 3.18 -7.07
C ARG A 119 -13.06 3.91 -6.30
N ILE A 120 -11.85 3.36 -6.33
CA ILE A 120 -10.66 3.96 -5.74
C ILE A 120 -9.69 4.36 -6.85
N ASP A 121 -8.82 5.29 -6.52
CA ASP A 121 -7.73 5.71 -7.38
C ASP A 121 -6.62 4.65 -7.41
N VAL A 122 -5.81 4.68 -8.47
CA VAL A 122 -4.65 3.79 -8.65
C VAL A 122 -3.45 4.63 -9.02
N GLY A 123 -2.29 4.34 -8.44
CA GLY A 123 -1.05 4.95 -8.88
C GLY A 123 -0.45 4.18 -10.06
N ARG A 124 -0.38 4.79 -11.24
CA ARG A 124 0.43 4.27 -12.35
C ARG A 124 1.86 4.76 -12.20
N ILE A 125 2.84 3.88 -12.34
CA ILE A 125 4.25 4.21 -12.21
C ILE A 125 5.09 3.64 -13.36
N THR A 126 5.85 4.49 -14.03
CA THR A 126 6.90 4.08 -14.98
C THR A 126 8.24 4.15 -14.28
N VAL A 127 8.96 3.05 -14.21
CA VAL A 127 10.27 2.95 -13.56
C VAL A 127 11.36 2.78 -14.61
N THR A 128 12.34 3.68 -14.59
CA THR A 128 13.56 3.60 -15.40
C THR A 128 14.69 2.98 -14.57
N ARG A 129 15.30 1.91 -15.08
CA ARG A 129 16.40 1.16 -14.44
C ARG A 129 17.77 1.76 -14.83
N GLU A 130 18.86 1.22 -14.27
CA GLU A 130 20.23 1.70 -14.56
C GLU A 130 20.63 1.52 -16.03
N ASP A 131 20.22 0.41 -16.63
CA ASP A 131 20.43 0.09 -18.04
C ASP A 131 19.51 0.91 -18.99
N GLN A 132 18.76 1.87 -18.45
CA GLN A 132 17.76 2.69 -19.13
C GLN A 132 16.53 1.92 -19.64
N SER A 133 16.35 0.65 -19.27
CA SER A 133 15.10 -0.05 -19.52
C SER A 133 13.97 0.60 -18.71
N GLU A 134 12.79 0.67 -19.31
CA GLU A 134 11.59 1.22 -18.69
C GLU A 134 10.51 0.15 -18.60
N SER A 135 9.76 0.18 -17.50
CA SER A 135 8.59 -0.67 -17.31
C SER A 135 7.52 0.10 -16.55
N SER A 136 6.28 0.00 -17.03
CA SER A 136 5.11 0.61 -16.39
C SER A 136 4.37 -0.44 -15.58
N HIS A 137 3.97 -0.06 -14.37
CA HIS A 137 3.26 -0.88 -13.39
C HIS A 137 2.22 -0.02 -12.67
N VAL A 138 1.51 -0.63 -11.73
CA VAL A 138 0.63 0.08 -10.79
C VAL A 138 1.01 -0.17 -9.34
N PHE A 139 0.54 0.70 -8.45
CA PHE A 139 0.45 0.47 -7.02
C PHE A 139 -0.92 0.98 -6.53
N VAL A 140 -1.50 0.29 -5.56
CA VAL A 140 -2.84 0.62 -5.03
C VAL A 140 -2.80 1.30 -3.66
N VAL A 141 -1.66 1.21 -2.96
CA VAL A 141 -1.43 1.79 -1.64
C VAL A 141 -0.33 2.86 -1.71
N MET A 142 0.89 2.49 -2.07
CA MET A 142 2.02 3.43 -2.11
C MET A 142 3.24 2.93 -2.88
N ALA A 143 4.04 3.87 -3.38
CA ALA A 143 5.41 3.66 -3.82
C ALA A 143 6.39 4.35 -2.86
N GLY A 144 7.54 3.74 -2.58
CA GLY A 144 8.50 4.25 -1.60
C GLY A 144 9.96 4.08 -1.98
N LEU A 145 10.80 5.03 -1.55
CA LEU A 145 12.26 4.95 -1.57
C LEU A 145 12.79 5.17 -0.16
N GLY A 146 13.83 4.43 0.22
CA GLY A 146 14.47 4.58 1.53
C GLY A 146 13.56 4.18 2.70
N LEU A 147 12.58 3.31 2.41
CA LEU A 147 11.87 2.53 3.41
C LEU A 147 12.75 1.30 3.70
N ASP A 148 13.29 1.22 4.92
CA ASP A 148 13.87 -0.04 5.40
C ASP A 148 12.75 -0.79 6.11
N ALA A 149 12.55 -2.06 5.78
CA ALA A 149 11.64 -2.96 6.50
C ALA A 149 11.83 -2.84 8.03
N LYS A 150 13.04 -2.57 8.52
CA LYS A 150 13.33 -2.36 9.96
C LYS A 150 12.70 -1.10 10.56
N MET A 151 12.40 -0.06 9.78
CA MET A 151 11.67 1.11 10.26
C MET A 151 10.20 0.84 10.50
N LEU A 152 9.61 -0.07 9.72
CA LEU A 152 8.19 -0.44 9.80
C LEU A 152 7.96 -1.68 10.68
N ALA A 153 8.94 -2.59 10.76
CA ALA A 153 8.81 -3.89 11.40
C ALA A 153 8.89 -3.87 12.94
N ASN A 154 9.27 -2.78 13.57
CA ASN A 154 9.44 -2.75 15.02
C ASN A 154 8.26 -2.08 15.72
N THR A 155 7.12 -2.75 15.59
CA THR A 155 5.99 -2.58 16.50
C THR A 155 5.90 -3.79 17.44
N ASP A 156 7.04 -4.36 17.81
CA ASP A 156 7.06 -5.42 18.81
C ASP A 156 6.90 -4.77 20.19
N ASP A 157 5.70 -4.84 20.74
CA ASP A 157 5.36 -4.27 22.06
C ASP A 157 6.22 -4.87 23.18
N ASP A 158 6.78 -6.06 22.96
CA ASP A 158 7.66 -6.74 23.92
C ASP A 158 9.11 -6.22 23.90
N LEU A 159 9.61 -5.72 22.75
CA LEU A 159 10.89 -5.02 22.67
C LEU A 159 10.80 -3.62 23.31
N LYS A 160 9.67 -2.92 23.14
CA LYS A 160 9.42 -1.60 23.73
C LYS A 160 9.37 -1.61 25.26
N LYS A 161 8.81 -2.67 25.86
CA LYS A 161 8.70 -2.81 27.33
C LYS A 161 10.03 -3.06 28.04
N LYS A 162 11.00 -3.70 27.38
CA LYS A 162 12.28 -4.11 28.00
C LYS A 162 13.42 -3.12 27.78
N ALA A 163 13.49 -2.45 26.62
CA ALA A 163 14.62 -1.59 26.26
C ALA A 163 14.42 -0.09 26.55
N GLY A 164 13.17 0.35 26.76
CA GLY A 164 12.83 1.77 26.82
C GLY A 164 12.81 2.40 25.42
N TRP A 165 11.69 3.04 25.06
CA TRP A 165 11.44 3.55 23.70
C TRP A 165 12.53 4.49 23.15
N LEU A 166 13.19 5.27 24.03
CA LEU A 166 14.33 6.14 23.67
C LEU A 166 15.54 5.34 23.19
N ALA A 167 15.87 4.21 23.83
CA ALA A 167 16.97 3.35 23.41
C ALA A 167 16.66 2.71 22.05
N TYR A 168 15.39 2.37 21.80
CA TYR A 168 14.93 1.82 20.53
C TYR A 168 15.04 2.84 19.38
N VAL A 169 14.50 4.06 19.56
CA VAL A 169 14.63 5.14 18.56
C VAL A 169 16.09 5.54 18.37
N THR A 170 16.88 5.56 19.44
CA THR A 170 18.31 5.87 19.35
C THR A 170 19.06 4.77 18.60
N ALA A 171 18.79 3.49 18.84
CA ALA A 171 19.39 2.38 18.10
C ALA A 171 19.03 2.42 16.60
N LEU A 172 17.76 2.69 16.28
CA LEU A 172 17.30 2.90 14.90
C LEU A 172 18.03 4.09 14.28
N ALA A 173 18.03 5.25 14.92
CA ALA A 173 18.73 6.45 14.44
C ALA A 173 20.27 6.30 14.36
N THR A 174 20.88 5.44 15.17
CA THR A 174 22.33 5.18 15.18
C THR A 174 22.74 4.16 14.12
N THR A 175 21.84 3.21 13.80
CA THR A 175 21.98 2.29 12.66
C THR A 175 21.77 3.04 11.34
N LEU A 176 20.89 4.05 11.35
CA LEU A 176 20.56 4.92 10.22
C LEU A 176 21.46 6.17 10.15
N ARG A 177 22.73 6.04 10.52
CA ARG A 177 23.72 7.12 10.40
C ARG A 177 24.06 7.38 8.92
N ASP A 178 23.19 8.06 8.18
CA ASP A 178 23.57 8.81 6.97
C ASP A 178 22.66 10.05 6.72
N PRO A 179 23.20 11.24 6.36
CA PRO A 179 22.51 12.52 6.46
C PRO A 179 21.73 12.90 5.17
N HIS A 180 20.70 12.12 4.83
CA HIS A 180 19.89 12.19 3.58
C HIS A 180 20.45 11.35 2.42
N GLU A 181 20.33 10.05 2.61
CA GLU A 181 20.80 8.96 1.75
C GLU A 181 20.28 9.04 0.31
N LEU A 182 19.10 9.61 0.09
CA LEU A 182 18.54 9.85 -1.23
C LEU A 182 18.87 11.27 -1.72
N ARG A 183 19.50 11.34 -2.89
CA ARG A 183 19.70 12.59 -3.64
C ARG A 183 18.94 12.49 -4.96
N PHE A 184 17.98 13.38 -5.17
CA PHE A 184 17.15 13.34 -6.37
C PHE A 184 16.71 14.72 -6.83
N ARG A 185 16.32 14.80 -8.10
CA ARG A 185 15.52 15.88 -8.64
C ARG A 185 14.08 15.41 -8.75
N TYR A 186 13.13 16.28 -8.40
CA TYR A 186 11.71 15.99 -8.53
C TYR A 186 10.95 17.12 -9.19
N SER A 187 9.85 16.79 -9.85
CA SER A 187 8.81 17.72 -10.31
C SER A 187 7.46 17.22 -9.84
N LEU A 188 6.52 18.14 -9.64
CA LEU A 188 5.12 17.84 -9.31
C LEU A 188 4.25 18.44 -10.40
N ASN A 189 3.27 17.69 -10.90
CA ASN A 189 2.30 18.12 -11.91
C ASN A 189 2.96 18.79 -13.14
N GLY A 190 4.07 18.23 -13.63
CA GLY A 190 4.84 18.79 -14.76
C GLY A 190 5.55 20.13 -14.49
N GLY A 191 5.57 20.59 -13.23
CA GLY A 191 6.18 21.86 -12.83
C GLY A 191 7.71 21.85 -12.82
N GLN A 192 8.29 22.96 -12.34
CA GLN A 192 9.75 23.14 -12.28
C GLN A 192 10.44 22.02 -11.48
N GLN A 193 11.51 21.47 -12.06
CA GLN A 193 12.37 20.51 -11.37
C GLN A 193 13.11 21.16 -10.18
N ARG A 194 13.13 20.45 -9.04
CA ARG A 194 13.78 20.87 -7.80
C ARG A 194 14.70 19.78 -7.30
N SER A 195 15.90 20.15 -6.85
CA SER A 195 16.82 19.22 -6.18
C SER A 195 16.46 19.09 -4.70
N LEU A 196 16.48 17.86 -4.18
CA LEU A 196 16.22 17.58 -2.77
C LEU A 196 17.14 16.47 -2.26
N ARG A 197 17.39 16.49 -0.95
CA ARG A 197 17.88 15.33 -0.23
C ARG A 197 16.88 14.92 0.84
N ALA A 198 16.57 13.63 0.89
CA ALA A 198 15.69 13.04 1.89
C ALA A 198 16.25 11.70 2.37
N HIS A 199 15.76 11.24 3.51
CA HIS A 199 15.95 9.87 3.94
C HIS A 199 14.95 8.96 3.23
N THR A 200 13.67 9.34 3.26
CA THR A 200 12.57 8.55 2.70
C THR A 200 11.68 9.44 1.85
N LEU A 201 11.25 8.92 0.71
CA LEU A 201 10.17 9.48 -0.11
C LEU A 201 9.07 8.42 -0.19
N ILE A 202 7.82 8.82 0.06
CA ILE A 202 6.64 7.98 -0.12
C ILE A 202 5.66 8.75 -0.99
N VAL A 203 5.10 8.08 -1.98
CA VAL A 203 4.02 8.56 -2.84
C VAL A 203 2.85 7.62 -2.60
N ALA A 204 1.81 8.06 -1.91
CA ALA A 204 0.75 7.18 -1.45
C ALA A 204 -0.63 7.59 -1.97
N ASN A 205 -1.45 6.57 -2.21
CA ASN A 205 -2.91 6.65 -2.37
C ASN A 205 -3.62 6.37 -1.03
N CYS A 206 -2.93 5.73 -0.09
CA CYS A 206 -3.48 5.25 1.17
C CYS A 206 -2.66 5.75 2.37
N GLY A 207 -3.33 5.95 3.51
CA GLY A 207 -2.75 6.63 4.67
C GLY A 207 -2.00 5.75 5.67
N ALA A 208 -2.37 4.47 5.75
CA ALA A 208 -1.91 3.54 6.78
C ALA A 208 -0.88 2.53 6.26
N LEU A 209 0.09 2.25 7.13
CA LEU A 209 1.16 1.27 6.99
C LEU A 209 0.81 -0.02 7.77
N PRO A 210 1.66 -1.08 7.73
CA PRO A 210 1.47 -2.25 8.59
C PRO A 210 1.27 -1.87 10.06
N SER A 211 0.59 -2.74 10.81
CA SER A 211 0.25 -2.51 12.24
C SER A 211 -0.64 -1.29 12.51
N ASN A 212 -1.43 -0.85 11.51
CA ASN A 212 -2.33 0.31 11.60
C ASN A 212 -1.61 1.62 11.93
N ILE A 213 -0.33 1.75 11.57
CA ILE A 213 0.41 3.01 11.73
C ILE A 213 -0.04 3.98 10.63
N VAL A 214 -0.81 4.99 11.00
CA VAL A 214 -1.19 6.10 10.12
C VAL A 214 -0.01 7.05 9.94
N LEU A 215 0.54 7.13 8.72
CA LEU A 215 1.62 8.04 8.37
C LEU A 215 1.11 9.29 7.64
N LEU A 216 0.07 9.12 6.83
CA LEU A 216 -0.57 10.15 6.02
C LEU A 216 -2.05 10.22 6.43
N PRO A 217 -2.38 10.99 7.48
CA PRO A 217 -3.72 10.99 8.07
C PRO A 217 -4.80 11.62 7.17
N ASP A 218 -4.40 12.45 6.21
CA ASP A 218 -5.29 13.16 5.28
C ASP A 218 -5.38 12.45 3.90
N ALA A 219 -4.86 11.22 3.80
CA ALA A 219 -4.93 10.43 2.57
C ALA A 219 -6.33 9.85 2.39
N GLU A 220 -6.93 10.13 1.25
CA GLU A 220 -8.21 9.62 0.81
C GLU A 220 -7.99 8.78 -0.45
N VAL A 221 -8.63 7.61 -0.53
CA VAL A 221 -8.35 6.62 -1.58
C VAL A 221 -9.01 6.95 -2.93
N ASP A 222 -9.82 8.01 -3.00
CA ASP A 222 -10.64 8.38 -4.16
C ASP A 222 -10.72 9.90 -4.41
N ASP A 223 -9.79 10.70 -3.86
CA ASP A 223 -9.74 12.16 -3.99
C ASP A 223 -9.02 12.66 -5.26
N GLY A 224 -8.45 11.75 -6.05
CA GLY A 224 -7.70 12.00 -7.26
C GLY A 224 -6.32 12.59 -7.03
N GLN A 225 -5.73 12.42 -5.84
CA GLN A 225 -4.42 12.97 -5.49
C GLN A 225 -3.53 11.94 -4.79
N PHE A 226 -2.22 12.05 -4.99
CA PHE A 226 -1.26 11.40 -4.10
C PHE A 226 -1.01 12.26 -2.88
N ASP A 227 -0.89 11.59 -1.74
CA ASP A 227 -0.30 12.11 -0.52
C ASP A 227 1.18 11.71 -0.45
N ILE A 228 2.07 12.71 -0.52
CA ILE A 228 3.51 12.51 -0.64
C ILE A 228 4.19 12.87 0.68
N ALA A 229 4.92 11.91 1.27
CA ALA A 229 5.73 12.10 2.47
C ALA A 229 7.22 12.24 2.12
N LEU A 230 7.86 13.27 2.67
CA LEU A 230 9.31 13.48 2.59
C LEU A 230 9.89 13.51 3.99
N LEU A 231 10.64 12.47 4.36
CA LEU A 231 11.29 12.37 5.67
C LEU A 231 12.72 12.89 5.55
N ARG A 232 13.05 13.90 6.35
CA ARG A 232 14.33 14.61 6.38
C ARG A 232 14.85 14.73 7.82
N PRO A 233 14.99 13.62 8.58
CA PRO A 233 15.51 13.69 9.93
C PRO A 233 16.95 14.21 9.93
N THR A 234 17.28 15.03 10.93
CA THR A 234 18.66 15.45 11.22
C THR A 234 19.07 14.84 12.56
N GLY A 235 19.94 13.85 12.51
CA GLY A 235 20.39 13.09 13.69
C GLY A 235 19.23 12.41 14.45
N VAL A 236 19.50 12.03 15.70
CA VAL A 236 18.54 11.32 16.56
C VAL A 236 17.30 12.18 16.87
N ILE A 237 17.47 13.49 17.02
CA ILE A 237 16.37 14.42 17.34
C ILE A 237 15.32 14.43 16.22
N GLY A 238 15.75 14.47 14.96
CA GLY A 238 14.83 14.42 13.82
C GLY A 238 14.00 13.13 13.79
N TRP A 239 14.62 12.00 14.11
CA TRP A 239 13.93 10.71 14.21
C TRP A 239 12.91 10.67 15.34
N VAL A 240 13.27 11.19 16.52
CA VAL A 240 12.35 11.31 17.66
C VAL A 240 11.15 12.19 17.32
N GLN A 241 11.36 13.31 16.61
CA GLN A 241 10.27 14.19 16.18
C GLN A 241 9.30 13.50 15.21
N ILE A 242 9.82 12.76 14.22
CA ILE A 242 8.99 11.99 13.28
C ILE A 242 8.14 10.96 14.05
N PHE A 243 8.78 10.19 14.93
CA PHE A 243 8.11 9.17 15.73
C PHE A 243 6.97 9.73 16.58
N PHE A 244 7.21 10.83 17.31
CA PHE A 244 6.16 11.46 18.11
C PHE A 244 5.01 12.02 17.28
N LYS A 245 5.31 12.60 16.12
CA LYS A 245 4.28 13.07 15.19
C LYS A 245 3.40 11.90 14.72
N VAL A 246 4.00 10.79 14.30
CA VAL A 246 3.26 9.58 13.89
C VAL A 246 2.42 9.02 15.05
N ILE A 247 2.97 8.84 16.26
CA ILE A 247 2.20 8.34 17.41
C ILE A 247 1.04 9.28 17.78
N TRP A 248 1.24 10.59 17.67
CA TRP A 248 0.20 11.58 17.93
C TRP A 248 -1.00 11.40 17.00
N GLU A 249 -0.76 11.29 15.68
CA GLU A 249 -1.80 11.05 14.68
C GLU A 249 -2.54 9.73 14.92
N ASN A 250 -1.84 8.71 15.42
CA ASN A 250 -2.40 7.40 15.77
C ASN A 250 -3.18 7.39 17.11
N GLY A 251 -3.42 8.54 17.73
CA GLY A 251 -4.37 8.68 18.84
C GLY A 251 -3.89 8.24 20.24
N VAL A 252 -2.68 7.67 20.36
CA VAL A 252 -2.14 7.19 21.65
C VAL A 252 -1.85 8.35 22.61
N LEU A 253 -1.34 9.47 22.11
CA LEU A 253 -1.02 10.66 22.92
C LEU A 253 -2.14 11.72 22.96
N ARG A 254 -3.08 11.68 22.00
CA ARG A 254 -4.19 12.65 21.84
C ARG A 254 -5.13 12.70 23.05
N ARG A 255 -5.17 11.62 23.84
CA ARG A 255 -5.97 11.50 25.09
C ARG A 255 -5.27 12.06 26.34
N SER A 256 -3.98 12.39 26.29
CA SER A 256 -3.22 12.85 27.46
C SER A 256 -3.06 14.38 27.51
N ARG A 257 -3.07 14.97 28.73
CA ARG A 257 -2.82 16.43 28.94
C ARG A 257 -1.43 16.86 28.45
N ALA A 258 -0.42 16.00 28.59
CA ALA A 258 0.94 16.26 28.14
C ALA A 258 1.08 16.26 26.60
N GLY A 259 0.34 15.38 25.91
CA GLY A 259 0.35 15.34 24.46
C GLY A 259 -0.26 16.59 23.80
N ARG A 260 -1.29 17.20 24.41
CA ARG A 260 -1.84 18.50 23.95
C ARG A 260 -0.85 19.66 24.04
N ALA A 261 0.14 19.58 24.94
CA ALA A 261 1.21 20.57 25.06
C ALA A 261 2.31 20.39 24.00
N PHE A 262 2.41 19.18 23.41
CA PHE A 262 3.25 18.85 22.25
C PHE A 262 2.52 19.09 20.92
N MET A 263 1.70 20.15 20.83
CA MET A 263 1.35 20.74 19.53
C MET A 263 2.60 21.35 18.91
N THR A 264 3.50 20.52 18.42
CA THR A 264 4.61 20.99 17.61
C THR A 264 4.11 21.15 16.19
N LYS A 265 4.04 22.43 15.80
CA LYS A 265 4.26 22.99 14.46
C LYS A 265 4.84 22.01 13.44
N GLU A 266 4.51 22.21 12.17
CA GLU A 266 5.18 21.61 11.00
C GLU A 266 6.58 21.12 11.34
N VAL A 267 6.72 19.80 11.52
CA VAL A 267 8.02 19.20 11.83
C VAL A 267 8.84 19.30 10.55
N SER A 268 9.90 20.10 10.54
CA SER A 268 10.77 20.27 9.35
C SER A 268 11.35 18.95 8.84
N ALA A 269 11.44 17.95 9.73
CA ALA A 269 11.87 16.59 9.42
C ALA A 269 10.81 15.74 8.70
N LEU A 270 9.54 16.16 8.62
CA LEU A 270 8.48 15.46 7.89
C LEU A 270 7.59 16.45 7.14
N ARG A 271 7.77 16.51 5.83
CA ARG A 271 7.00 17.36 4.94
C ARG A 271 5.99 16.52 4.17
N TYR A 272 4.76 17.03 4.10
CA TYR A 272 3.69 16.48 3.26
C TYR A 272 3.42 17.39 2.07
N VAL A 273 3.11 16.80 0.93
CA VAL A 273 2.70 17.51 -0.29
C VAL A 273 1.65 16.67 -1.00
N LYS A 274 0.62 17.30 -1.59
CA LYS A 274 -0.29 16.63 -2.50
C LYS A 274 0.04 16.92 -3.96
N ALA A 275 -0.12 15.94 -4.85
CA ALA A 275 0.07 16.10 -6.29
C ALA A 275 -0.67 15.00 -7.07
N THR A 276 -1.04 15.28 -8.33
CA THR A 276 -1.61 14.26 -9.23
C THR A 276 -0.53 13.51 -10.01
N GLN A 277 0.67 14.09 -10.12
CA GLN A 277 1.82 13.50 -10.78
C GLN A 277 3.11 13.90 -10.07
N ILE A 278 4.05 12.96 -9.97
CA ILE A 278 5.41 13.19 -9.49
C ILE A 278 6.43 12.53 -10.42
N GLY A 279 7.42 13.28 -10.86
CA GLY A 279 8.59 12.76 -11.57
C GLY A 279 9.79 12.79 -10.64
N ILE A 280 10.57 11.71 -10.60
CA ILE A 280 11.78 11.55 -9.78
C ILE A 280 12.94 11.09 -10.65
N ARG A 281 14.09 11.75 -10.51
CA ARG A 281 15.38 11.26 -11.02
C ARG A 281 16.42 11.22 -9.90
N LEU A 282 16.91 10.03 -9.61
CA LEU A 282 17.87 9.77 -8.55
C LEU A 282 19.30 10.01 -9.03
N ALA A 283 20.20 10.33 -8.09
CA ALA A 283 21.61 10.53 -8.39
C ALA A 283 22.37 9.20 -8.67
N ARG A 284 21.83 8.09 -8.15
CA ARG A 284 22.24 6.70 -8.39
C ARG A 284 20.99 5.83 -8.28
N ALA A 285 21.01 4.59 -8.73
CA ALA A 285 19.84 3.74 -8.53
C ALA A 285 19.65 3.36 -7.07
N GLU A 286 18.39 3.34 -6.63
CA GLU A 286 17.99 3.06 -5.26
C GLU A 286 16.86 2.02 -5.28
N GLN A 287 16.76 1.20 -4.22
CA GLN A 287 15.65 0.27 -4.10
C GLN A 287 14.32 1.02 -4.02
N ILE A 288 13.38 0.62 -4.85
CA ILE A 288 12.00 1.10 -4.83
C ILE A 288 11.09 -0.01 -4.32
N GLU A 289 10.11 0.35 -3.50
CA GLU A 289 9.04 -0.53 -3.05
C GLU A 289 7.72 -0.09 -3.65
N LEU A 290 6.88 -1.05 -4.03
CA LEU A 290 5.48 -0.84 -4.42
C LEU A 290 4.59 -1.66 -3.49
N ASP A 291 3.61 -1.04 -2.86
CA ASP A 291 2.66 -1.67 -1.93
C ASP A 291 3.34 -2.55 -0.86
N GLY A 292 4.52 -2.14 -0.41
CA GLY A 292 5.31 -2.83 0.62
C GLY A 292 6.18 -3.99 0.11
N ASP A 293 6.15 -4.30 -1.19
CA ASP A 293 7.08 -5.26 -1.79
C ASP A 293 8.27 -4.55 -2.44
N GLY A 294 9.47 -5.10 -2.27
CA GLY A 294 10.66 -4.67 -3.02
C GLY A 294 10.48 -4.86 -4.52
N PHE A 295 10.73 -3.81 -5.28
CA PHE A 295 10.51 -3.74 -6.73
C PHE A 295 11.79 -3.39 -7.51
N GLY A 296 12.91 -3.90 -7.01
CA GLY A 296 14.25 -3.71 -7.58
C GLY A 296 14.77 -2.27 -7.47
N SER A 297 15.85 -1.98 -8.20
CA SER A 297 16.48 -0.65 -8.20
C SER A 297 15.88 0.26 -9.27
N ALA A 298 15.59 1.51 -8.94
CA ALA A 298 15.14 2.55 -9.87
C ALA A 298 16.19 3.66 -9.96
N LEU A 299 16.50 4.14 -11.18
CA LEU A 299 17.28 5.35 -11.42
C LEU A 299 16.37 6.58 -11.58
N ALA A 300 15.17 6.37 -12.11
CA ALA A 300 14.12 7.37 -12.19
C ALA A 300 12.76 6.68 -12.10
N PHE A 301 11.73 7.45 -11.74
CA PHE A 301 10.36 7.02 -11.94
C PHE A 301 9.43 8.21 -12.18
N GLU A 302 8.34 7.97 -12.89
CA GLU A 302 7.23 8.89 -13.02
C GLU A 302 5.97 8.20 -12.50
N ALA A 303 5.31 8.79 -11.51
CA ALA A 303 4.06 8.30 -10.97
C ALA A 303 2.92 9.28 -11.25
N GLN A 304 1.78 8.76 -11.67
CA GLN A 304 0.56 9.50 -11.94
C GLN A 304 -0.63 8.80 -11.29
N ILE A 305 -1.50 9.58 -10.65
CA ILE A 305 -2.76 9.06 -10.12
C ILE A 305 -3.76 8.91 -11.27
N ASP A 306 -4.36 7.72 -11.39
CA ASP A 306 -5.49 7.45 -12.27
C ASP A 306 -6.77 7.45 -11.39
N PRO A 307 -7.58 8.53 -11.44
CA PRO A 307 -8.71 8.66 -10.53
C PRO A 307 -9.78 7.61 -10.79
N LYS A 308 -10.28 6.98 -9.72
CA LYS A 308 -11.38 6.02 -9.72
C LYS A 308 -11.14 4.88 -10.71
N ALA A 309 -9.89 4.47 -10.90
CA ALA A 309 -9.50 3.50 -11.92
C ALA A 309 -9.81 2.05 -11.55
N LEU A 310 -9.98 1.73 -10.26
CA LEU A 310 -10.25 0.38 -9.78
C LEU A 310 -11.58 0.33 -9.02
N SER A 311 -12.43 -0.63 -9.38
CA SER A 311 -13.67 -0.93 -8.64
C SER A 311 -13.37 -1.96 -7.56
N ILE A 312 -13.76 -1.69 -6.31
CA ILE A 312 -13.55 -2.55 -5.14
C ILE A 312 -14.90 -2.88 -4.49
N MET A 313 -15.05 -4.11 -4.00
CA MET A 313 -16.17 -4.51 -3.15
C MET A 313 -15.94 -4.06 -1.70
N PHE A 314 -16.88 -3.30 -1.15
CA PHE A 314 -16.90 -2.86 0.24
C PHE A 314 -18.03 -3.54 1.03
N PRO A 315 -17.88 -3.70 2.36
CA PRO A 315 -19.01 -4.06 3.21
C PRO A 315 -20.17 -3.09 2.99
N ARG A 316 -21.41 -3.60 2.95
CA ARG A 316 -22.60 -2.75 2.95
C ARG A 316 -22.64 -1.93 4.25
N SER A 317 -22.89 -0.62 4.12
CA SER A 317 -23.14 0.31 5.22
C SER A 317 -24.45 0.04 5.95
#